data_AF-A0A392PKB7-F1
#
_entry.id   AF-A0A392PKB7-F1
#
_cell.length_a   1.000
_cell.length_b   1.000
_cell.length_c   1.000
_cell.angle_alpha   90.00
_cell.angle_beta   90.00
_cell.angle_gamma   90.00
#
_symmetry.space_group_name_H-M   'P 1'
#
loop_
_entity.id
_entity.type
_entity.pdbx_description
1 polymer ?
#
loop_
_entity_poly.entity_id
_entity_poly.type
_entity_poly.pdbx_seq_one_letter_code
_entity_poly.pdbx_strand_id
1 'polypeptide(L)'
;VPSVSETKLNFLKAYKRPIPSIYNNVLQELIVQHHLMRYKTSYRYDPVFALGFVTVYDKLMEGYSSDEERDVIFKAYINALKEDPEQYRL
;
A
#
# COMPACT_ATOMS: atom_id res chain seq x y z
N VAL A 1 3.15 8.86 16.29
CA VAL A 1 2.95 8.82 14.83
C VAL A 1 4.26 8.34 14.22
N PRO A 2 4.29 7.26 13.43
CA PRO A 2 5.51 6.84 12.75
C PRO A 2 5.89 7.88 11.69
N SER A 3 7.15 7.92 11.31
CA SER A 3 7.65 8.65 10.16
C SER A 3 7.33 7.93 8.86
N VAL A 4 7.41 8.66 7.74
CA VAL A 4 7.34 8.08 6.39
C VAL A 4 8.41 6.99 6.21
N SER A 5 9.63 7.23 6.70
CA SER A 5 10.74 6.28 6.62
C SER A 5 10.45 4.98 7.37
N GLU A 6 9.82 5.04 8.54
CA GLU A 6 9.38 3.84 9.28
C GLU A 6 8.31 3.06 8.52
N THR A 7 7.37 3.74 7.87
CA THR A 7 6.33 3.10 7.05
C THR A 7 6.94 2.38 5.84
N LYS A 8 7.86 3.04 5.13
CA LYS A 8 8.62 2.40 4.03
C LYS A 8 9.43 1.21 4.51
N LEU A 9 10.09 1.33 5.66
CA LEU A 9 10.84 0.23 6.26
C LEU A 9 9.93 -0.95 6.63
N ASN A 10 8.72 -0.69 7.15
CA ASN A 10 7.75 -1.74 7.46
C ASN A 10 7.29 -2.48 6.19
N PHE A 11 7.05 -1.76 5.10
CA PHE A 11 6.75 -2.38 3.80
C PHE A 11 7.87 -3.31 3.34
N LEU A 12 9.13 -2.84 3.37
CA LEU A 12 10.29 -3.64 2.96
C LEU A 12 10.53 -4.86 3.89
N LYS A 13 10.17 -4.74 5.17
CA LYS A 13 10.22 -5.87 6.11
C LYS A 13 9.13 -6.90 5.82
N ALA A 14 7.94 -6.44 5.44
CA ALA A 14 6.80 -7.29 5.10
C ALA A 14 6.97 -7.98 3.74
N TYR A 15 7.55 -7.29 2.75
CA TYR A 15 7.84 -7.82 1.42
C TYR A 15 9.35 -7.80 1.13
N LYS A 16 10.02 -8.94 1.36
CA LYS A 16 11.49 -9.07 1.23
C LYS A 16 11.98 -9.39 -0.18
N ARG A 17 11.07 -9.74 -1.09
CA ARG A 17 11.43 -10.08 -2.48
C ARG A 17 11.68 -8.79 -3.28
N PRO A 18 12.55 -8.81 -4.29
CA PRO A 18 12.74 -7.65 -5.16
C PRO A 18 11.45 -7.36 -5.95
N ILE A 19 11.11 -6.08 -6.07
CA ILE A 19 10.02 -5.57 -6.93
C ILE A 19 10.69 -4.86 -8.11
N PRO A 20 10.34 -5.16 -9.38
CA PRO A 20 10.84 -4.42 -10.52
C PRO A 20 10.62 -2.91 -10.37
N SER A 21 11.61 -2.11 -10.76
CA SER A 21 11.66 -0.67 -10.49
C SER A 21 10.44 0.10 -11.01
N ILE A 22 9.86 -0.33 -12.14
CA ILE A 22 8.66 0.27 -12.74
C ILE A 22 7.47 0.27 -11.78
N TYR A 23 7.30 -0.79 -10.97
CA TYR A 23 6.25 -0.87 -9.95
C TYR A 23 6.73 -0.27 -8.63
N ASN A 24 7.96 -0.58 -8.21
CA ASN A 24 8.48 -0.17 -6.91
C ASN A 24 8.50 1.35 -6.75
N ASN A 25 8.91 2.10 -7.78
CA ASN A 25 8.95 3.57 -7.68
C ASN A 25 7.56 4.14 -7.37
N VAL A 26 6.54 3.69 -8.09
CA VAL A 26 5.17 4.18 -7.89
C VAL A 26 4.59 3.70 -6.57
N LEU A 27 4.83 2.45 -6.17
CA LEU A 27 4.43 1.95 -4.84
C LEU A 27 5.05 2.79 -3.71
N GLN A 28 6.34 3.13 -3.81
CA GLN A 28 7.02 3.96 -2.82
C GLN A 28 6.45 5.37 -2.75
N GLU A 29 6.07 5.97 -3.87
CA GLU A 29 5.39 7.27 -3.91
C GLU A 29 3.98 7.20 -3.30
N LEU A 30 3.21 6.16 -3.65
CA LEU A 30 1.90 5.91 -3.06
C LEU A 30 1.99 5.74 -1.54
N ILE A 31 2.97 4.99 -1.03
CA ILE A 31 3.17 4.83 0.43
C ILE A 31 3.37 6.19 1.11
N VAL A 32 4.12 7.11 0.50
CA VAL A 32 4.35 8.45 1.06
C VAL A 32 3.03 9.22 1.12
N GLN A 33 2.29 9.27 0.03
CA GLN A 33 1.04 10.01 -0.05
C GLN A 33 -0.01 9.45 0.92
N HIS A 34 -0.15 8.12 0.95
CA HIS A 34 -1.08 7.44 1.83
C HIS A 34 -0.69 7.62 3.31
N HIS A 35 0.60 7.52 3.65
CA HIS A 35 1.08 7.83 5.00
C HIS A 35 0.65 9.23 5.45
N LEU A 36 0.85 10.25 4.60
CA LEU A 36 0.46 11.62 4.92
C LEU A 36 -1.05 11.76 5.11
N MET A 37 -1.87 11.00 4.39
CA MET A 37 -3.31 10.96 4.60
C MET A 37 -3.69 10.24 5.90
N ARG A 38 -3.12 9.06 6.13
CA ARG A 38 -3.41 8.15 7.25
C ARG A 38 -3.11 8.75 8.63
N TYR A 39 -2.08 9.58 8.72
CA TYR A 39 -1.60 10.17 9.98
C TYR A 39 -1.95 11.65 10.15
N LYS A 40 -2.83 12.21 9.29
CA LYS A 40 -3.48 13.50 9.56
C LYS A 40 -4.37 13.39 10.80
N THR A 41 -4.47 14.48 11.56
CA THR A 41 -5.33 14.55 12.76
C THR A 41 -6.81 14.34 12.47
N SER A 42 -7.25 14.70 11.25
CA SER A 42 -8.63 14.53 10.77
C SER A 42 -8.89 13.17 10.11
N TYR A 43 -7.91 12.27 10.06
CA TYR A 43 -8.06 10.99 9.37
C TYR A 43 -9.20 10.17 9.98
N ARG A 44 -10.04 9.66 9.10
CA ARG A 44 -11.03 8.62 9.35
C ARG A 44 -11.01 7.69 8.15
N TYR A 45 -11.23 6.40 8.39
CA TYR A 45 -11.43 5.46 7.30
C TYR A 45 -12.61 5.91 6.43
N ASP A 46 -12.43 5.84 5.13
CA ASP A 46 -13.43 6.18 4.12
C ASP A 46 -13.51 5.03 3.09
N PRO A 47 -14.65 4.32 3.01
CA PRO A 47 -14.79 3.20 2.08
C PRO A 47 -14.72 3.64 0.61
N VAL A 48 -15.06 4.89 0.27
CA VAL A 48 -14.92 5.42 -1.09
C VAL A 48 -13.45 5.58 -1.45
N PHE A 49 -12.65 6.08 -0.50
CA PHE A 49 -11.20 6.13 -0.65
C PHE A 49 -10.60 4.73 -0.77
N ALA A 50 -11.02 3.78 0.08
CA ALA A 50 -10.52 2.41 0.06
C ALA A 50 -10.78 1.73 -1.30
N LEU A 51 -12.02 1.80 -1.80
CA LEU A 51 -12.39 1.29 -3.12
C LEU A 51 -11.58 1.94 -4.24
N GLY A 52 -11.43 3.27 -4.20
CA GLY A 52 -10.64 4.01 -5.18
C GLY A 52 -9.17 3.60 -5.15
N PHE A 53 -8.59 3.45 -3.97
CA PHE A 53 -7.21 3.00 -3.78
C PHE A 53 -7.01 1.59 -4.33
N VAL A 54 -7.90 0.64 -4.00
CA VAL A 54 -7.82 -0.74 -4.50
C VAL A 54 -7.92 -0.78 -6.02
N THR A 55 -8.81 0.00 -6.62
CA THR A 55 -8.97 0.09 -8.08
C THR A 55 -7.68 0.60 -8.75
N VAL A 56 -7.08 1.66 -8.20
CA VAL A 56 -5.81 2.21 -8.70
C VAL A 56 -4.66 1.21 -8.52
N TYR A 57 -4.58 0.56 -7.36
CA TYR A 57 -3.56 -0.44 -7.08
C TYR A 57 -3.67 -1.63 -8.05
N ASP A 58 -4.87 -2.17 -8.25
CA ASP A 58 -5.08 -3.33 -9.10
C ASP A 58 -4.72 -3.03 -10.55
N LYS A 59 -5.06 -1.82 -11.05
CA LYS A 59 -4.67 -1.36 -12.38
C LYS A 59 -3.16 -1.12 -12.50
N LEU A 60 -2.54 -0.53 -11.48
CA LEU A 60 -1.10 -0.27 -11.45
C LEU A 60 -0.28 -1.58 -11.46
N MET A 61 -0.79 -2.61 -10.80
CA MET A 61 -0.14 -3.91 -10.70
C MET A 61 -0.54 -4.86 -11.84
N GLU A 62 -1.26 -4.39 -12.87
CA GLU A 62 -1.61 -5.20 -14.04
C GLU A 62 -0.34 -5.64 -14.78
N GLY A 63 -0.24 -6.93 -15.11
CA GLY A 63 0.94 -7.51 -15.74
C GLY A 63 2.10 -7.83 -14.78
N TYR A 64 1.91 -7.67 -13.47
CA TYR A 64 2.86 -8.12 -12.45
C TYR A 64 2.77 -9.64 -12.27
N SER A 65 3.91 -10.33 -12.47
CA SER A 65 4.18 -11.79 -12.29
C SER A 65 2.96 -12.71 -12.08
N SER A 66 2.38 -12.74 -10.87
CA SER A 66 1.21 -13.54 -10.50
C SER A 66 0.26 -12.78 -9.59
N ASP A 67 -1.03 -13.15 -9.63
CA ASP A 67 -2.06 -12.56 -8.76
C ASP A 67 -1.79 -12.78 -7.27
N GLU A 68 -1.17 -13.90 -6.91
CA GLU A 68 -0.77 -14.18 -5.53
C GLU A 68 0.33 -13.20 -5.06
N GLU A 69 1.33 -12.91 -5.89
CA GLU A 69 2.35 -11.93 -5.53
C GLU A 69 1.77 -10.51 -5.43
N ARG A 70 0.83 -10.16 -6.31
CA ARG A 70 0.11 -8.87 -6.26
C ARG A 70 -0.67 -8.72 -4.95
N ASP A 71 -1.34 -9.77 -4.48
CA ASP A 71 -2.05 -9.76 -3.21
C ASP A 71 -1.10 -9.68 -2.00
N VAL A 72 0.02 -10.41 -2.02
CA VAL A 72 1.03 -10.34 -0.95
C VAL A 72 1.64 -8.94 -0.86
N ILE A 73 1.91 -8.27 -1.99
CA ILE A 73 2.39 -6.88 -2.02
C ILE A 73 1.31 -5.94 -1.47
N PHE A 74 0.04 -6.15 -1.83
CA PHE A 74 -1.08 -5.33 -1.35
C PHE A 74 -1.20 -5.41 0.17
N LYS A 75 -1.21 -6.62 0.71
CA LYS A 75 -1.26 -6.87 2.15
C LYS A 75 -0.05 -6.25 2.85
N ALA A 76 1.16 -6.41 2.30
CA ALA A 76 2.35 -5.77 2.85
C ALA A 76 2.25 -4.23 2.86
N TYR A 77 1.70 -3.64 1.81
CA TYR A 77 1.47 -2.20 1.69
C TYR A 77 0.51 -1.69 2.77
N ILE A 78 -0.69 -2.29 2.87
CA ILE A 78 -1.73 -1.82 3.80
C ILE A 78 -1.30 -2.05 5.26
N ASN A 79 -0.69 -3.20 5.55
CA ASN A 79 -0.16 -3.49 6.89
C ASN A 79 0.96 -2.53 7.29
N ALA A 80 1.79 -2.06 6.36
CA ALA A 80 2.86 -1.08 6.65
C ALA A 80 2.29 0.25 7.17
N LEU A 81 1.07 0.60 6.76
CA LEU A 81 0.32 1.78 7.20
C LEU A 81 -0.45 1.57 8.50
N LYS A 82 -0.46 0.33 9.05
CA LYS A 82 -1.28 -0.10 10.19
C LYS A 82 -2.78 0.01 9.91
N GLU A 83 -3.16 -0.46 8.73
CA GLU A 83 -4.55 -0.62 8.30
C GLU A 83 -4.84 -2.08 7.99
N ASP A 84 -6.12 -2.40 7.81
CA ASP A 84 -6.57 -3.77 7.53
C ASP A 84 -6.79 -3.99 6.03
N PRO A 85 -6.00 -4.85 5.37
CA PRO A 85 -6.17 -5.13 3.93
C PRO A 85 -7.52 -5.76 3.60
N GLU A 86 -8.12 -6.52 4.51
CA GLU A 86 -9.43 -7.14 4.28
C GLU A 86 -10.51 -6.05 4.28
N GLN A 87 -10.43 -5.09 5.21
CA GLN A 87 -11.33 -3.92 5.23
C GLN A 87 -11.23 -3.07 3.96
N TYR A 88 -10.08 -3.03 3.29
CA TYR A 88 -9.92 -2.31 2.02
C TYR A 88 -10.57 -3.04 0.83
N ARG A 89 -10.70 -4.36 0.89
CA ARG A 89 -11.26 -5.20 -0.20
C ARG A 89 -12.68 -5.71 0.08
N LEU A 90 -13.35 -5.18 1.11
CA LEU A 90 -14.77 -5.45 1.41
C LEU A 90 -15.71 -5.04 0.27
#